data_AF-A0A2V9IPP2-F1
#
_entry.id   AF-A0A2V9IPP2-F1
#
_cell.length_a   1.000
_cell.length_b   1.000
_cell.length_c   1.000
_cell.angle_alpha   90.00
_cell.angle_beta   90.00
_cell.angle_gamma   90.00
#
_symmetry.space_group_name_H-M   'P 1'
#
loop_
_entity.id
_entity.type
_entity.pdbx_description
1 polymer ?
#
loop_
_entity_poly.entity_id
_entity_poly.type
_entity_poly.pdbx_seq_one_letter_code
_entity_poly.pdbx_strand_id
1 'polypeptide(L)' 'MVGARELKIRLGTYLRQVQKGLTLVVTLRGQPIAELRPLSVENVSEGDRLDELVSFGLLSRKSKDPLPAFDPVRS' A
#
# COMPACT_ATOMS: atom_id res chain seq x y z
N MET A 1 15.53 2.34 -4.29
CA MET A 1 15.17 3.42 -5.24
C MET A 1 15.99 3.25 -6.50
N VAL A 2 15.44 3.49 -7.68
CA VAL A 2 16.17 3.34 -8.97
C VAL A 2 15.93 4.55 -9.86
N GLY A 3 16.92 4.93 -10.66
CA GLY A 3 16.72 5.99 -11.65
C GLY A 3 15.90 5.51 -12.86
N ALA A 4 15.11 6.40 -13.46
CA ALA A 4 14.29 6.10 -14.63
C ALA A 4 15.11 5.54 -15.81
N ARG A 5 16.36 6.02 -15.99
CA ARG A 5 17.29 5.51 -17.02
C ARG A 5 17.67 4.06 -16.76
N GLU A 6 17.98 3.73 -15.50
CA GLU A 6 18.36 2.38 -15.11
C GLU A 6 17.17 1.42 -15.19
N LEU A 7 16.00 1.86 -14.72
CA LEU A 7 14.76 1.09 -14.81
C LEU A 7 14.47 0.67 -16.25
N LYS A 8 14.60 1.60 -17.21
CA LYS A 8 14.41 1.30 -18.63
C LYS A 8 15.34 0.20 -19.14
N ILE A 9 16.61 0.24 -18.74
CA ILE A 9 17.63 -0.73 -19.20
C ILE A 9 17.40 -2.11 -18.59
N ARG A 10 16.99 -2.17 -17.32
CA ARG A 10 16.89 -3.41 -16.54
C ARG A 10 15.46 -3.79 -16.17
N LEU A 11 14.47 -3.31 -16.92
CA LEU A 11 13.05 -3.41 -16.57
C LEU A 11 12.64 -4.85 -16.27
N GLY A 12 12.99 -5.81 -17.12
CA GLY A 12 12.62 -7.21 -16.93
C GLY A 12 13.16 -7.82 -15.62
N THR A 13 14.35 -7.42 -15.18
CA THR A 13 14.93 -7.87 -13.90
C THR A 13 14.16 -7.31 -12.72
N TYR A 14 13.86 -6.01 -12.75
CA TYR A 14 13.08 -5.36 -11.71
C TYR A 14 11.64 -5.89 -11.67
N LEU A 15 10.99 -6.12 -12.81
CA LEU A 15 9.65 -6.71 -12.87
C LEU A 15 9.59 -8.12 -12.26
N ARG A 16 10.61 -8.96 -12.45
CA ARG A 16 10.68 -10.28 -11.79
C ARG A 16 10.80 -10.16 -10.27
N GLN A 17 11.51 -9.15 -9.77
CA GLN A 17 11.61 -8.89 -8.33
C GLN A 17 10.30 -8.34 -7.78
N VAL A 18 9.65 -7.44 -8.53
CA VAL A 18 8.33 -6.89 -8.20
C VAL A 18 7.28 -8.00 -8.15
N GLN A 19 7.29 -8.94 -9.09
CA GLN A 19 6.42 -10.13 -9.03
C GLN A 19 6.64 -10.98 -7.77
N LYS A 20 7.83 -10.93 -7.16
CA LYS A 20 8.15 -11.64 -5.90
C LYS A 20 7.80 -10.84 -4.64
N GLY A 21 7.11 -9.70 -4.77
CA GLY A 21 6.68 -8.89 -3.62
C GLY A 21 7.50 -7.61 -3.40
N LEU A 22 8.52 -7.32 -4.23
CA LEU A 22 9.32 -6.11 -4.05
C LEU A 22 8.55 -4.85 -4.50
N THR A 23 8.52 -3.82 -3.65
CA THR A 23 8.11 -2.46 -4.04
C THR A 23 9.34 -1.59 -4.30
N LEU A 24 9.33 -0.86 -5.42
CA LEU A 24 10.46 -0.15 -5.97
C LEU A 24 10.10 1.29 -6.35
N VAL A 25 10.69 2.26 -5.68
CA VAL A 25 10.54 3.69 -6.00
C VAL A 25 11.45 4.07 -7.17
N VAL A 26 10.88 4.74 -8.17
CA VAL A 26 11.55 5.24 -9.37
C VAL A 26 11.80 6.73 -9.23
N THR A 27 13.02 7.16 -9.53
CA THR A 27 13.45 8.56 -9.44
C THR A 27 13.86 9.13 -10.79
N LEU A 28 13.70 10.44 -10.95
CA LEU A 28 14.24 11.22 -12.06
C LEU A 28 15.06 12.37 -11.48
N ARG A 29 16.36 12.41 -11.79
CA ARG A 29 17.32 13.39 -11.22
C ARG A 29 17.27 13.44 -9.68
N GLY A 30 17.15 12.27 -9.04
CA GLY A 30 17.07 12.14 -7.59
C GLY A 30 15.68 12.35 -6.98
N GLN A 31 14.71 12.87 -7.75
CA GLN A 31 13.35 13.10 -7.28
C GLN A 31 12.48 11.85 -7.49
N PRO A 32 11.82 11.31 -6.45
CA PRO A 32 10.83 10.24 -6.61
C PRO A 32 9.67 10.67 -7.50
N ILE A 33 9.32 9.87 -8.51
CA ILE A 33 8.22 10.18 -9.45
C ILE A 33 7.22 9.05 -9.64
N ALA A 34 7.57 7.81 -9.29
CA ALA A 34 6.70 6.65 -9.47
C ALA A 34 7.08 5.51 -8.54
N GLU A 35 6.17 4.54 -8.39
CA GLU A 35 6.41 3.29 -7.70
C GLU A 35 6.03 2.11 -8.60
N LEU A 36 6.90 1.10 -8.63
CA LEU A 36 6.59 -0.23 -9.14
C LEU A 36 6.32 -1.13 -7.94
N ARG A 37 5.09 -1.62 -7.85
CA ARG A 37 4.67 -2.57 -6.84
C ARG A 37 4.03 -3.77 -7.52
N PRO A 38 4.02 -4.94 -6.87
CA PRO A 38 3.21 -6.04 -7.34
C PRO A 38 1.77 -5.54 -7.41
N LEU A 39 1.11 -5.85 -8.51
CA LEU A 39 -0.34 -5.85 -8.51
C LEU A 39 -0.72 -6.99 -7.55
N SER A 40 -1.56 -6.71 -6.55
CA SER A 40 -2.00 -7.73 -5.61
C SER A 40 -2.52 -8.92 -6.41
N VAL A 41 -1.81 -10.05 -6.35
CA VAL A 41 -2.28 -11.33 -6.93
C VAL A 41 -3.36 -11.95 -6.03
N GLU A 42 -3.64 -11.31 -4.90
CA GLU A 42 -4.72 -11.64 -4.02
C GLU A 42 -6.02 -11.11 -4.64
N ASN A 43 -6.88 -12.04 -5.07
CA ASN A 43 -8.32 -11.84 -5.28
C ASN A 43 -9.05 -11.44 -3.97
N VAL A 44 -8.37 -10.74 -3.08
CA VAL A 44 -8.84 -10.26 -1.79
C VAL A 44 -9.10 -8.80 -2.05
N SER A 45 -10.37 -8.48 -2.24
CA SER A 45 -10.81 -7.09 -2.32
C SER A 45 -10.36 -6.35 -1.05
N GLU A 46 -10.27 -5.02 -1.12
CA GLU A 46 -10.03 -4.21 0.08
C GLU A 46 -11.01 -4.57 1.21
N GLY A 47 -12.25 -4.93 0.86
CA GLY A 47 -13.25 -5.46 1.79
C GLY A 47 -12.84 -6.76 2.47
N ASP A 48 -12.30 -7.73 1.72
CA ASP A 48 -11.88 -9.02 2.27
C ASP A 48 -10.70 -8.86 3.24
N ARG A 49 -9.80 -7.92 2.98
CA ARG A 49 -8.67 -7.60 3.87
C ARG A 49 -9.13 -6.86 5.12
N LEU A 50 -10.11 -5.96 4.99
CA LEU A 50 -10.75 -5.33 6.15
C LEU A 50 -11.49 -6.36 7.00
N ASP A 51 -12.15 -7.33 6.39
CA ASP A 51 -12.86 -8.40 7.09
C ASP A 51 -11.93 -9.36 7.83
N GLU A 52 -10.78 -9.67 7.24
CA GLU A 52 -9.71 -10.41 7.93
C GLU A 52 -9.25 -9.65 9.19
N LEU A 53 -8.96 -8.35 9.07
CA LEU A 53 -8.55 -7.52 10.21
C LEU A 53 -9.65 -7.40 11.29
N VAL A 54 -10.92 -7.37 10.88
CA VAL A 54 -12.06 -7.41 11.79
C VAL A 54 -12.16 -8.76 12.49
N SER A 55 -11.93 -9.86 11.77
CA SER A 55 -11.94 -11.22 12.34
C SER A 55 -10.84 -11.42 13.39
N PHE A 56 -9.69 -10.77 13.20
CA PHE A 56 -8.61 -10.74 14.19
C PHE A 56 -8.87 -9.76 15.35
N GLY A 57 -9.98 -9.01 15.32
CA GLY A 57 -10.33 -8.01 16.33
C GLY A 57 -9.42 -6.78 16.33
N LEU A 58 -8.60 -6.61 15.29
CA LEU A 58 -7.68 -5.46 15.14
C LEU A 58 -8.41 -4.21 14.65
N LEU A 59 -9.55 -4.40 13.99
CA LEU A 59 -10.41 -3.32 13.51
C LEU A 59 -11.87 -3.63 13.83
N SER A 60 -12.66 -2.56 13.94
CA SER A 60 -14.12 -2.61 13.95
C SER A 60 -14.65 -1.97 12.67
N ARG A 61 -15.65 -2.60 12.04
CA ARG A 61 -16.28 -2.03 10.84
C ARG A 61 -16.88 -0.65 11.16
N LYS A 62 -16.97 0.19 10.12
CA LYS A 62 -17.61 1.51 10.21
C LYS A 62 -19.01 1.38 10.84
N SER A 63 -19.23 2.04 11.98
CA SER A 63 -20.58 2.18 12.53
C SER A 63 -21.40 3.17 11.70
N LYS A 64 -22.70 2.91 11.57
CA LYS A 64 -23.66 3.88 11.05
C LYS A 64 -24.07 4.91 12.10
N ASP A 65 -23.76 4.64 13.37
CA ASP A 65 -24.05 5.55 14.45
C ASP A 65 -23.14 6.78 14.36
N PRO A 66 -23.69 7.98 14.58
CA PRO A 66 -22.89 9.19 14.63
C PRO A 66 -21.87 9.08 15.77
N LEU A 67 -20.66 9.58 15.51
CA LEU A 67 -19.67 9.73 16.58
C LEU A 67 -20.26 10.62 17.69
N PRO A 68 -20.07 10.27 18.97
CA PRO A 68 -20.48 11.14 20.05
C PRO A 68 -19.79 12.49 19.93
N ALA A 69 -20.40 13.54 20.49
CA ALA A 69 -19.78 14.85 20.57
C ALA A 69 -18.39 14.73 21.22
N PHE A 70 -17.41 15.39 20.62
CA PHE A 70 -16.03 15.35 21.12
C PHE A 70 -15.96 16.01 22.50
N ASP A 71 -15.54 15.25 23.51
CA ASP A 71 -15.25 15.74 24.85
C ASP A 71 -13.73 15.74 25.08
N PRO A 72 -13.07 16.92 25.06
CA PRO A 72 -11.62 17.00 25.21
C PRO A 72 -11.19 16.64 26.64
N VAL A 73 -10.29 15.67 26.75
CA VAL A 73 -9.66 15.30 28.03
C VAL A 73 -8.79 16.47 28.50
N ARG A 74 -9.17 17.08 29.63
CA ARG A 74 -8.34 18.09 30.29
C ARG A 74 -7.29 17.39 31.16
N SER A 75 -6.01 17.55 30.81
CA SER A 75 -4.85 17.12 31.60
C SER A 75 -4.43 18.19 32.60
#